data_AF-A0A836Q3U0-F1
#
_entry.id   AF-A0A836Q3U0-F1
#
_cell.length_a   1.000
_cell.length_b   1.000
_cell.length_c   1.000
_cell.angle_alpha   90.00
_cell.angle_beta   90.00
_cell.angle_gamma   90.00
#
_symmetry.space_group_name_H-M   'P 1'
#
loop_
_entity.id
_entity.type
_entity.pdbx_description
1 polymer ?
#
loop_
_entity_poly.entity_id
_entity_poly.type
_entity_poly.pdbx_seq_one_letter_code
_entity_poly.pdbx_strand_id
1 'polypeptide(L)'
;MNTAPAKIAPALRALLERLIDYAGIYPPAALSLETAVANYNSYQSGEFSWMLRWLVVGTNELQNVPSSLDGNISLLSESDDARAATLESKAVIQAKHPVYCEIAVANLDQLDAVQSAGNFAKIRTGGVKAEAIPSPKDV
;
A
#
# COMPACT_ATOMS: atom_id res chain seq x y z
N MET A 1 34.73 -2.19 -16.03
CA MET A 1 35.06 -1.84 -14.64
C MET A 1 33.90 -2.26 -13.77
N ASN A 2 34.10 -3.23 -12.88
CA ASN A 2 33.05 -3.76 -12.01
C ASN A 2 33.09 -2.94 -10.70
N THR A 3 32.26 -1.92 -10.58
CA THR A 3 32.14 -1.14 -9.34
C THR A 3 31.42 -2.01 -8.31
N ALA A 4 32.06 -2.27 -7.17
CA ALA A 4 31.39 -2.91 -6.05
C ALA A 4 30.10 -2.14 -5.72
N PRO A 5 28.98 -2.84 -5.44
CA PRO A 5 27.71 -2.17 -5.15
C PRO A 5 27.92 -1.20 -3.98
N ALA A 6 27.43 0.03 -4.14
CA ALA A 6 27.53 1.05 -3.12
C ALA A 6 26.91 0.52 -1.82
N LYS A 7 27.67 0.57 -0.71
CA LYS A 7 27.18 0.09 0.59
C LYS A 7 26.07 1.04 1.06
N ILE A 8 24.84 0.53 1.16
CA ILE A 8 23.69 1.28 1.67
C ILE A 8 23.90 1.52 3.18
N ALA A 9 23.77 2.77 3.63
CA ALA A 9 23.85 3.10 5.05
C ALA A 9 22.75 2.36 5.84
N PRO A 10 23.03 1.80 7.04
CA PRO A 10 22.04 1.02 7.78
C PRO A 10 20.73 1.76 8.08
N ALA A 11 20.80 3.06 8.40
CA ALA A 11 19.62 3.88 8.63
C ALA A 11 18.77 4.06 7.36
N LEU A 12 19.40 4.25 6.20
CA LEU A 12 18.70 4.34 4.92
C LEU A 12 18.08 3.00 4.54
N ARG A 13 18.78 1.90 4.80
CA ARG A 13 18.25 0.55 4.59
C ARG A 13 16.99 0.33 5.42
N ALA A 14 17.04 0.63 6.72
CA ALA A 14 15.88 0.49 7.61
C ALA A 14 14.70 1.37 7.19
N LEU A 15 14.96 2.59 6.70
CA LEU A 15 13.93 3.51 6.23
C LEU A 15 13.20 3.00 4.98
N LEU A 16 13.94 2.40 4.05
CA LEU A 16 13.43 2.00 2.73
C LEU A 16 12.94 0.53 2.69
N GLU A 17 13.22 -0.26 3.72
CA GLU A 17 12.80 -1.66 3.83
C GLU A 17 11.28 -1.76 3.73
N ARG A 18 10.76 -2.51 2.74
CA ARG A 18 9.32 -2.70 2.50
C ARG A 18 8.52 -1.39 2.38
N LEU A 19 9.13 -0.33 1.84
CA LEU A 19 8.50 0.97 1.71
C LEU A 19 7.46 1.04 0.58
N ILE A 20 7.61 0.24 -0.47
CA ILE A 20 6.84 0.36 -1.70
C ILE A 20 5.76 -0.72 -1.78
N ASP A 21 4.51 -0.30 -1.75
CA ASP A 21 3.37 -1.10 -2.21
C ASP A 21 3.14 -0.81 -3.71
N TYR A 22 3.03 -1.88 -4.51
CA TYR A 22 2.95 -1.78 -5.96
C TYR A 22 1.49 -1.78 -6.44
N ALA A 23 1.05 -0.63 -6.96
CA ALA A 23 -0.31 -0.36 -7.38
C ALA A 23 -0.46 -0.29 -8.92
N GLY A 24 0.08 -1.28 -9.65
CA GLY A 24 0.21 -1.22 -11.11
C GLY A 24 -1.08 -1.13 -11.92
N ILE A 25 -2.22 -1.60 -11.38
CA ILE A 25 -3.53 -1.53 -12.05
C ILE A 25 -4.19 -0.16 -11.94
N TYR A 26 -3.69 0.72 -11.06
CA TYR A 26 -4.25 2.04 -10.82
C TYR A 26 -3.52 3.12 -11.64
N PRO A 27 -4.16 4.26 -11.94
CA PRO A 27 -3.51 5.37 -12.61
C PRO A 27 -2.24 5.86 -11.89
N PRO A 28 -1.23 6.35 -12.62
CA PRO A 28 -1.22 6.57 -14.07
C PRO A 28 -0.82 5.34 -14.90
N ALA A 29 -0.34 4.26 -14.28
CA ALA A 29 0.13 3.07 -14.99
C ALA A 29 -1.02 2.32 -15.68
N ALA A 30 -2.15 2.15 -14.96
CA ALA A 30 -3.39 1.57 -15.47
C ALA A 30 -3.18 0.27 -16.27
N LEU A 31 -2.29 -0.60 -15.78
CA LEU A 31 -1.94 -1.85 -16.44
C LEU A 31 -3.07 -2.88 -16.31
N SER A 32 -3.09 -3.87 -17.19
CA SER A 32 -3.90 -5.07 -16.96
C SER A 32 -3.41 -5.79 -15.70
N LEU A 33 -4.32 -6.49 -15.01
CA LEU A 33 -3.98 -7.26 -13.82
C LEU A 33 -2.86 -8.28 -14.10
N GLU A 34 -2.92 -8.96 -15.24
CA GLU A 34 -1.89 -9.91 -15.69
C GLU A 34 -0.50 -9.25 -15.75
N THR A 35 -0.42 -8.08 -16.38
CA THR A 35 0.85 -7.33 -16.49
C THR A 35 1.33 -6.85 -15.12
N ALA A 36 0.41 -6.37 -14.27
CA ALA A 36 0.76 -5.93 -12.93
C ALA A 36 1.31 -7.09 -12.07
N VAL A 37 0.68 -8.27 -12.12
CA VAL A 37 1.17 -9.48 -11.42
C VAL A 37 2.54 -9.92 -11.96
N ALA A 38 2.73 -9.93 -13.29
CA ALA A 38 4.00 -10.28 -13.89
C ALA A 38 5.13 -9.33 -13.45
N ASN A 39 4.87 -8.02 -13.45
CA ASN A 39 5.80 -7.01 -12.96
C ASN A 39 6.13 -7.20 -11.48
N TYR A 40 5.11 -7.41 -10.65
CA TYR A 40 5.28 -7.63 -9.21
C TYR A 40 6.20 -8.83 -8.93
N ASN A 41 5.95 -9.97 -9.58
CA ASN A 41 6.79 -11.17 -9.45
C ASN A 41 8.24 -10.90 -9.92
N SER A 42 8.42 -10.17 -11.01
CA SER A 42 9.74 -9.76 -11.48
C SER A 42 10.46 -8.92 -10.43
N TYR A 43 9.79 -7.93 -9.85
CA TYR A 43 10.34 -7.04 -8.82
C TYR A 43 10.69 -7.78 -7.52
N GLN A 44 9.92 -8.81 -7.15
CA GLN A 44 10.24 -9.68 -6.01
C GLN A 44 11.57 -10.43 -6.19
N SER A 45 11.99 -10.70 -7.43
CA SER A 45 13.27 -11.33 -7.75
C SER A 45 14.40 -10.34 -8.08
N GLY A 46 14.10 -9.04 -8.10
CA GLY A 46 15.03 -8.00 -8.53
C GLY A 46 16.00 -7.52 -7.44
N GLU A 47 16.98 -6.72 -7.85
CA GLU A 47 17.99 -6.11 -6.97
C GLU A 47 17.38 -5.29 -5.82
N PHE A 48 16.27 -4.60 -6.10
CA PHE A 48 15.57 -3.73 -5.14
C PHE A 48 14.36 -4.39 -4.45
N SER A 49 14.24 -5.72 -4.53
CA SER A 49 13.14 -6.50 -3.93
C SER A 49 12.91 -6.20 -2.43
N TRP A 50 13.97 -5.87 -1.71
CA TRP A 50 13.90 -5.50 -0.30
C TRP A 50 13.11 -4.22 0.01
N MET A 51 12.90 -3.34 -0.99
CA MET A 51 12.04 -2.16 -0.86
C MET A 51 10.57 -2.46 -1.14
N LEU A 52 10.29 -3.56 -1.85
CA LEU A 52 8.94 -3.95 -2.25
C LEU A 52 8.22 -4.66 -1.11
N ARG A 53 6.92 -4.37 -0.94
CA ARG A 53 6.10 -4.93 0.13
C ARG A 53 4.92 -5.74 -0.39
N TRP A 54 3.86 -5.09 -0.85
CA TRP A 54 2.63 -5.76 -1.26
C TRP A 54 2.15 -5.35 -2.65
N LEU A 55 1.38 -6.23 -3.29
CA LEU A 55 0.60 -5.90 -4.49
C LEU A 55 -0.72 -5.25 -4.04
N VAL A 56 -1.05 -4.08 -4.57
CA VAL A 56 -2.31 -3.38 -4.27
C VAL A 56 -3.37 -3.78 -5.29
N VAL A 57 -4.50 -4.32 -4.82
CA VAL A 57 -5.66 -4.69 -5.66
C VAL A 57 -6.98 -4.41 -4.95
N GLY A 58 -8.08 -4.33 -5.72
CA GLY A 58 -9.44 -4.28 -5.18
C GLY A 58 -10.08 -5.66 -5.10
N THR A 59 -11.25 -5.73 -4.47
CA THR A 59 -12.04 -6.96 -4.33
C THR A 59 -12.36 -7.62 -5.68
N ASN A 60 -12.61 -6.83 -6.72
CA ASN A 60 -12.95 -7.34 -8.05
C ASN A 60 -11.77 -8.04 -8.73
N GLU A 61 -10.55 -7.55 -8.50
CA GLU A 61 -9.35 -8.10 -9.08
C GLU A 61 -8.83 -9.30 -8.28
N LEU A 62 -9.04 -9.31 -6.96
CA LEU A 62 -8.53 -10.33 -6.04
C LEU A 62 -8.82 -11.76 -6.54
N GLN A 63 -10.03 -12.03 -7.02
CA GLN A 63 -10.43 -13.35 -7.53
C GLN A 63 -9.55 -13.89 -8.66
N ASN A 64 -8.90 -13.00 -9.41
CA ASN A 64 -8.02 -13.32 -10.54
C ASN A 64 -6.53 -13.21 -10.20
N VAL A 65 -6.18 -12.83 -8.96
CA VAL A 65 -4.79 -12.83 -8.48
C VAL A 65 -4.38 -14.28 -8.17
N PRO A 66 -3.19 -14.75 -8.62
CA PRO A 66 -2.70 -16.09 -8.29
C PRO A 66 -2.58 -16.31 -6.77
N SER A 67 -2.94 -17.52 -6.29
CA SER A 67 -2.86 -17.87 -4.87
C SER A 67 -1.44 -17.88 -4.30
N SER A 68 -0.42 -17.94 -5.16
CA SER A 68 0.98 -17.77 -4.75
C SER A 68 1.27 -16.39 -4.13
N LEU A 69 0.37 -15.42 -4.32
CA LEU A 69 0.47 -14.08 -3.75
C LEU A 69 -0.36 -13.89 -2.48
N ASP A 70 -1.03 -14.93 -1.99
CA ASP A 70 -1.78 -14.86 -0.72
C ASP A 70 -0.83 -14.46 0.43
N GLY A 71 -1.27 -13.51 1.26
CA GLY A 71 -0.44 -12.91 2.30
C GLY A 71 0.57 -11.86 1.81
N ASN A 72 0.58 -11.53 0.52
CA ASN A 72 1.38 -10.45 -0.08
C ASN A 72 0.53 -9.37 -0.77
N ILE A 73 -0.71 -9.21 -0.33
CA ILE A 73 -1.70 -8.31 -0.95
C ILE A 73 -2.13 -7.21 0.02
N SER A 74 -2.08 -5.96 -0.45
CA SER A 74 -2.81 -4.84 0.16
C SER A 74 -4.16 -4.74 -0.54
N LEU A 75 -5.23 -5.12 0.15
CA LEU A 75 -6.56 -5.21 -0.44
C LEU A 75 -7.37 -3.94 -0.15
N LEU A 76 -7.80 -3.25 -1.20
CA LEU A 76 -8.75 -2.16 -1.10
C LEU A 76 -10.16 -2.75 -0.88
N SER A 77 -10.63 -2.79 0.38
CA SER A 77 -11.89 -3.44 0.75
C SER A 77 -12.40 -2.97 2.11
N GLU A 78 -13.73 -2.96 2.27
CA GLU A 78 -14.43 -2.73 3.54
C GLU A 78 -14.74 -4.03 4.30
N SER A 79 -14.40 -5.18 3.70
CA SER A 79 -14.59 -6.52 4.26
C SER A 79 -13.28 -7.29 4.25
N ASP A 80 -13.06 -8.05 5.32
CA ASP A 80 -11.86 -8.87 5.48
C ASP A 80 -11.82 -10.05 4.50
N ASP A 81 -10.60 -10.45 4.12
CA ASP A 81 -10.34 -11.59 3.23
C ASP A 81 -9.07 -12.33 3.69
N ALA A 82 -9.14 -13.66 3.74
CA ALA A 82 -8.05 -14.51 4.22
C ALA A 82 -6.79 -14.44 3.34
N ARG A 83 -6.90 -13.96 2.10
CA ARG A 83 -5.79 -13.84 1.16
C ARG A 83 -5.01 -12.53 1.34
N ALA A 84 -5.61 -11.55 2.02
CA ALA A 84 -4.99 -10.25 2.23
C ALA A 84 -3.87 -10.33 3.29
N ALA A 85 -2.83 -9.53 3.10
CA ALA A 85 -1.86 -9.25 4.16
C ALA A 85 -2.33 -8.08 5.05
N THR A 86 -3.01 -7.13 4.42
CA THR A 86 -3.58 -5.93 5.02
C THR A 86 -4.80 -5.48 4.23
N LEU A 87 -5.64 -4.67 4.86
CA LEU A 87 -6.74 -3.97 4.22
C LEU A 87 -6.43 -2.47 4.13
N GLU A 88 -6.94 -1.84 3.07
CA GLU A 88 -7.09 -0.39 2.96
C GLU A 88 -8.57 -0.08 2.77
N SER A 89 -9.10 0.78 3.62
CA SER A 89 -10.54 1.04 3.72
C SER A 89 -10.79 2.53 3.85
N LYS A 90 -11.95 3.00 3.38
CA LYS A 90 -12.42 4.37 3.57
C LYS A 90 -13.27 4.54 4.84
N ALA A 91 -13.56 3.46 5.54
CA ALA A 91 -14.29 3.46 6.78
C ALA A 91 -13.45 2.86 7.91
N VAL A 92 -13.95 2.98 9.14
CA VAL A 92 -13.40 2.23 10.26
C VAL A 92 -14.13 0.89 10.32
N ILE A 93 -13.41 -0.20 10.07
CA ILE A 93 -13.96 -1.56 10.04
C ILE A 93 -13.30 -2.45 11.10
N GLN A 94 -13.95 -3.57 11.43
CA GLN A 94 -13.36 -4.63 12.24
C GLN A 94 -12.88 -5.75 11.32
N ALA A 95 -11.60 -6.12 11.43
CA ALA A 95 -10.98 -7.17 10.63
C ALA A 95 -9.94 -7.93 11.45
N LYS A 96 -9.58 -9.13 10.98
CA LYS A 96 -8.47 -9.92 11.57
C LYS A 96 -7.12 -9.40 11.10
N HIS A 97 -7.06 -8.86 9.88
CA HIS A 97 -5.86 -8.26 9.32
C HIS A 97 -5.74 -6.78 9.72
N PRO A 98 -4.50 -6.24 9.76
CA PRO A 98 -4.29 -4.81 9.89
C PRO A 98 -5.09 -4.01 8.84
N VAL A 99 -5.70 -2.90 9.26
CA VAL A 99 -6.46 -2.03 8.36
C VAL A 99 -5.89 -0.63 8.39
N TYR A 100 -5.61 -0.08 7.21
CA TYR A 100 -5.29 1.33 7.02
C TYR A 100 -6.55 2.09 6.59
N CYS A 101 -7.19 2.74 7.55
CA CYS A 101 -8.41 3.52 7.35
C CYS A 101 -8.06 4.92 6.83
N GLU A 102 -8.59 5.27 5.66
CA GLU A 102 -8.42 6.61 5.10
C GLU A 102 -9.23 7.62 5.89
N ILE A 103 -8.53 8.57 6.54
CA ILE A 103 -9.12 9.65 7.32
C ILE A 103 -8.78 10.98 6.65
N ALA A 104 -9.82 11.76 6.35
CA ALA A 104 -9.63 13.13 5.85
C ALA A 104 -9.09 14.02 6.97
N VAL A 105 -8.23 14.99 6.62
CA VAL A 105 -7.68 15.98 7.58
C VAL A 105 -8.81 16.78 8.28
N ALA A 106 -9.97 16.93 7.63
CA ALA A 106 -11.13 17.59 8.23
C ALA A 106 -11.83 16.75 9.32
N ASN A 107 -11.55 15.44 9.40
CA ASN A 107 -12.27 14.46 10.22
C ASN A 107 -11.33 13.73 11.20
N LEU A 108 -10.38 14.45 11.81
CA LEU A 108 -9.43 13.87 12.76
C LEU A 108 -10.09 13.43 14.08
N ASP A 109 -11.34 13.81 14.32
CA ASP A 109 -12.17 13.30 15.42
C ASP A 109 -12.42 11.78 15.33
N GLN A 110 -12.22 11.16 14.16
CA GLN A 110 -12.33 9.71 13.98
C GLN A 110 -11.12 8.91 14.45
N LEU A 111 -10.01 9.55 14.85
CA LEU A 111 -8.78 8.86 15.24
C LEU A 111 -8.97 7.93 16.46
N ASP A 112 -9.79 8.34 17.43
CA ASP A 112 -10.11 7.51 18.60
C ASP A 112 -10.87 6.23 18.20
N ALA A 113 -11.74 6.32 17.19
CA ALA A 113 -12.46 5.18 16.64
C ALA A 113 -11.53 4.23 15.88
N VAL A 114 -10.59 4.77 15.10
CA VAL A 114 -9.54 3.99 14.41
C VAL A 114 -8.69 3.23 15.43
N GLN A 115 -8.21 3.91 16.48
CA GLN A 115 -7.43 3.28 17.53
C GLN A 115 -8.22 2.20 18.27
N SER A 116 -9.46 2.50 18.65
CA SER A 116 -10.34 1.55 19.36
C SER A 116 -10.64 0.30 18.53
N ALA A 117 -10.62 0.42 17.20
CA ALA A 117 -10.76 -0.70 16.28
C ALA A 117 -9.47 -1.50 16.06
N GLY A 118 -8.32 -1.07 16.62
CA GLY A 118 -7.02 -1.69 16.37
C GLY A 118 -6.46 -1.39 14.97
N ASN A 119 -6.98 -0.35 14.31
CA ASN A 119 -6.61 0.03 12.96
C ASN A 119 -5.55 1.13 12.94
N PHE A 120 -5.04 1.40 11.74
CA PHE A 120 -4.08 2.47 11.45
C PHE A 120 -4.79 3.58 10.68
N ALA A 121 -4.51 4.83 11.05
CA ALA A 121 -4.98 5.98 10.27
C ALA A 121 -4.09 6.22 9.06
N LYS A 122 -4.69 6.38 7.89
CA LYS A 122 -4.05 6.83 6.65
C LYS A 122 -4.59 8.20 6.28
N ILE A 123 -3.81 9.24 6.52
CA ILE A 123 -4.22 10.61 6.20
C ILE A 123 -3.71 10.96 4.80
N ARG A 124 -4.63 11.32 3.90
CA ARG A 124 -4.26 11.87 2.59
C ARG A 124 -4.03 13.37 2.71
N THR A 125 -2.79 13.79 2.61
CA THR A 125 -2.40 15.21 2.51
C THR A 125 -2.28 15.62 1.04
N GLY A 126 -3.24 15.23 0.20
CA GLY A 126 -3.19 15.44 -1.26
C GLY A 126 -4.33 14.76 -2.04
N GLY A 127 -4.79 15.39 -3.12
CA GLY A 127 -5.75 14.79 -4.06
C GLY A 127 -5.14 14.42 -5.41
N VAL A 128 -5.98 13.97 -6.35
CA VAL A 128 -5.56 13.63 -7.73
C VAL A 128 -5.38 14.85 -8.63
N LYS A 129 -5.70 16.05 -8.13
CA LYS A 129 -5.49 17.34 -8.79
C LYS A 129 -4.48 18.17 -7.99
N ALA A 130 -3.71 19.01 -8.68
CA ALA A 130 -2.65 19.80 -8.06
C ALA A 130 -3.18 20.73 -6.96
N GLU A 131 -4.40 21.25 -7.10
CA GLU A 131 -5.02 22.18 -6.14
C GLU A 131 -5.48 21.49 -4.85
N ALA A 132 -5.53 20.15 -4.84
CA ALA A 132 -5.89 19.36 -3.68
C ALA A 132 -4.66 18.95 -2.84
N ILE A 133 -3.46 19.40 -3.20
CA ILE A 133 -2.26 19.29 -2.38
C ILE A 133 -2.25 20.48 -1.40
N PRO A 134 -2.36 20.25 -0.08
CA PRO A 134 -2.35 21.31 0.93
C PRO A 134 -1.00 22.05 0.91
N SER A 135 -1.02 23.36 1.18
CA SER A 135 0.22 24.10 1.33
C SER A 135 0.91 23.73 2.66
N PRO A 136 2.21 23.98 2.82
CA PRO A 136 2.90 23.75 4.11
C PRO A 136 2.31 24.50 5.31
N LYS A 137 1.42 25.47 5.10
CA LYS A 137 0.72 26.18 6.17
C LYS A 137 -0.58 25.51 6.59
N ASP A 138 -1.07 24.55 5.81
CA ASP A 138 -2.38 23.89 5.97
C ASP A 138 -2.26 22.48 6.58
N VAL A 139 -1.04 22.04 6.92
CA VAL A 139 -0.73 20.71 7.49
C VAL A 139 -0.01 20.86 8.82
#